data_AF-A0A8B6DFV0-F1
#
_entry.id   AF-A0A8B6DFV0-F1
#
_cell.length_a   1.000
_cell.length_b   1.000
_cell.length_c   1.000
_cell.angle_alpha   90.00
_cell.angle_beta   90.00
_cell.angle_gamma   90.00
#
_symmetry.space_group_name_H-M   'P 1'
#
loop_
_entity.id
_entity.type
_entity.pdbx_description
1 polymer ?
#
loop_
_entity_poly.entity_id
_entity_poly.type
_entity_poly.pdbx_seq_one_letter_code
_entity_poly.pdbx_strand_id
1 'polypeptide(L)'
;PVCYKPDSVNFTTNCAPEVYEVYPTSGPVNGGTVLTIVGNYLGNVNDSISIDIGGVRCINLKVQTPYTTLTCVLVKNNATQTTGISVTVNANSYSDLNSIYFTFK
;
A
#
# COMPACT_ATOMS: atom_id res chain seq x y z
N PRO A 1 -3.15 -13.17 14.52
CA PRO A 1 -4.07 -13.44 13.38
C PRO A 1 -3.36 -14.34 12.36
N VAL A 2 -3.86 -15.56 12.18
CA VAL A 2 -3.30 -16.55 11.25
C VAL A 2 -4.11 -16.46 9.96
N CYS A 3 -3.47 -16.24 8.81
CA CYS A 3 -4.19 -16.18 7.54
C CYS A 3 -4.47 -17.61 7.06
N TYR A 4 -5.74 -17.97 6.98
CA TYR A 4 -6.18 -19.28 6.54
C TYR A 4 -6.26 -19.30 5.01
N LYS A 5 -5.52 -20.21 4.38
CA LYS A 5 -5.87 -20.72 3.06
C LYS A 5 -6.95 -21.80 3.28
N PRO A 6 -8.15 -21.72 2.66
CA PRO A 6 -9.28 -22.60 3.01
C PRO A 6 -9.02 -24.12 2.83
N ASP A 7 -7.99 -24.52 2.08
CA ASP A 7 -7.86 -25.90 1.58
C ASP A 7 -6.58 -26.64 2.00
N SER A 8 -5.77 -26.15 2.95
CA SER A 8 -4.53 -26.87 3.32
C SER A 8 -4.10 -26.59 4.76
N VAL A 9 -3.92 -27.64 5.55
CA VAL A 9 -3.33 -27.64 6.90
C VAL A 9 -1.83 -27.31 6.81
N ASN A 10 -1.51 -26.08 6.40
CA ASN A 10 -0.17 -25.51 6.46
C ASN A 10 -0.31 -24.03 6.83
N PHE A 11 0.19 -23.69 8.01
CA PHE A 11 0.24 -22.32 8.50
C PHE A 11 1.38 -21.59 7.80
N THR A 12 1.08 -20.69 6.87
CA THR A 12 2.09 -19.83 6.26
C THR A 12 2.15 -18.49 6.99
N THR A 13 3.34 -18.10 7.44
CA THR A 13 3.64 -16.84 8.15
C THR A 13 3.63 -15.59 7.24
N ASN A 14 2.91 -15.62 6.11
CA ASN A 14 2.99 -14.57 5.10
C ASN A 14 1.58 -14.23 4.57
N CYS A 15 0.87 -13.41 5.34
CA CYS A 15 -0.43 -12.88 4.96
C CYS A 15 -0.29 -11.87 3.83
N ALA A 16 -1.23 -11.87 2.88
CA ALA A 16 -1.34 -10.74 1.97
C ALA A 16 -1.64 -9.46 2.76
N PRO A 17 -1.03 -8.32 2.42
CA PRO A 17 -1.42 -7.05 2.99
C PRO A 17 -2.91 -6.81 2.68
N GLU A 18 -3.57 -6.06 3.56
CA GLU A 18 -4.94 -5.61 3.35
C GLU A 18 -4.95 -4.11 3.59
N VAL A 19 -5.37 -3.32 2.60
CA VAL A 19 -5.54 -1.89 2.76
C VAL A 19 -7.03 -1.59 2.91
N TYR A 20 -7.38 -0.77 3.88
CA TYR A 20 -8.76 -0.30 4.05
C TYR A 20 -8.87 1.22 4.04
N GLU A 21 -7.77 1.96 4.13
CA GLU A 21 -7.79 3.42 4.09
C GLU A 21 -6.49 4.00 3.53
N VAL A 22 -6.63 5.10 2.78
CA VAL A 22 -5.51 5.98 2.40
C VAL A 22 -5.86 7.44 2.63
N TYR A 23 -4.87 8.23 3.02
CA TYR A 23 -5.01 9.66 3.21
C TYR A 23 -3.75 10.44 2.85
N PRO A 24 -3.82 11.56 2.11
CA PRO A 24 -5.03 12.08 1.46
C PRO A 24 -5.45 11.20 0.26
N THR A 25 -6.70 11.33 -0.19
CA THR A 25 -7.22 10.62 -1.38
C THR A 25 -6.95 11.35 -2.69
N SER A 26 -6.28 12.51 -2.65
CA SER A 26 -5.84 13.22 -3.85
C SER A 26 -4.65 14.13 -3.58
N GLY A 27 -3.91 14.49 -4.63
CA GLY A 27 -2.75 15.36 -4.54
C GLY A 27 -2.19 15.79 -5.90
N PRO A 28 -1.21 16.71 -5.91
CA PRO A 28 -0.65 17.27 -7.13
C PRO A 28 0.03 16.22 -8.01
N VAL A 29 -0.15 16.33 -9.32
CA VAL A 29 0.64 15.59 -10.33
C VAL A 29 2.15 15.81 -10.16
N ASN A 30 2.58 16.94 -9.60
CA ASN A 30 4.01 17.23 -9.37
C ASN A 30 4.67 16.36 -8.28
N GLY A 31 3.90 15.54 -7.56
CA GLY A 31 4.40 14.72 -6.45
C GLY A 31 4.58 15.52 -5.17
N GLY A 32 5.27 14.92 -4.19
CA GLY A 32 5.50 15.51 -2.86
C GLY A 32 4.38 15.24 -1.87
N THR A 33 3.27 14.62 -2.28
CA THR A 33 2.20 14.20 -1.37
C THR A 33 2.72 13.12 -0.43
N VAL A 34 2.64 13.38 0.88
CA VAL A 34 2.83 12.36 1.90
C VAL A 34 1.55 11.55 2.02
N LEU A 35 1.60 10.30 1.55
CA LEU A 35 0.48 9.36 1.60
C LEU A 35 0.60 8.50 2.86
N THR A 36 -0.50 8.37 3.58
CA THR A 36 -0.69 7.46 4.70
C THR A 36 -1.53 6.29 4.22
N ILE A 37 -1.07 5.06 4.48
CA ILE A 37 -1.77 3.82 4.17
C ILE A 37 -2.06 3.11 5.48
N VAL A 38 -3.32 2.73 5.69
CA VAL A 38 -3.79 2.01 6.87
C VAL A 38 -4.39 0.66 6.47
N GLY A 39 -4.03 -0.38 7.21
CA GLY A 39 -4.29 -1.74 6.79
C GLY A 39 -3.95 -2.80 7.84
N ASN A 40 -3.95 -4.06 7.40
CA ASN A 40 -3.41 -5.20 8.12
C ASN A 40 -2.26 -5.84 7.33
N TYR A 41 -1.36 -6.50 8.05
CA TYR A 41 -0.22 -7.23 7.47
C TYR A 41 0.67 -6.35 6.55
N LEU A 42 0.76 -5.05 6.83
CA LEU A 42 1.55 -4.10 6.05
C LEU A 42 3.07 -4.18 6.28
N GLY A 43 3.53 -5.24 6.95
CA GLY A 43 4.93 -5.46 7.28
C GLY A 43 5.50 -4.55 8.38
N ASN A 44 6.76 -4.79 8.71
CA ASN A 44 7.55 -4.03 9.68
C ASN A 44 8.84 -3.50 9.03
N VAL A 45 9.69 -2.83 9.81
CA VAL A 45 10.92 -2.18 9.31
C VAL A 45 11.94 -3.15 8.68
N ASN A 46 11.86 -4.44 8.99
CA ASN A 46 12.73 -5.48 8.44
C ASN A 46 12.14 -6.17 7.20
N ASP A 47 10.89 -5.85 6.84
CA ASP A 47 10.22 -6.42 5.69
C ASP A 47 10.53 -5.62 4.41
N SER A 48 10.56 -6.32 3.27
CA SER A 48 10.62 -5.67 1.97
C SER A 48 9.23 -5.18 1.58
N ILE A 49 9.00 -3.87 1.70
CA ILE A 49 7.70 -3.23 1.44
C ILE A 49 7.80 -2.31 0.21
N SER A 50 6.85 -2.43 -0.71
CA SER A 50 6.70 -1.50 -1.84
C SER A 50 5.24 -1.09 -2.04
N ILE A 51 5.02 0.17 -2.43
CA ILE A 51 3.70 0.74 -2.67
C ILE A 51 3.69 1.40 -4.04
N ASP A 52 2.69 1.06 -4.86
CA ASP A 52 2.45 1.60 -6.19
C ASP A 52 1.01 2.11 -6.33
N ILE A 53 0.86 3.29 -6.95
CA ILE A 53 -0.42 3.97 -7.12
C ILE A 53 -0.59 4.19 -8.63
N GLY A 54 -1.11 3.17 -9.33
CA GLY A 54 -1.32 3.18 -10.78
C GLY A 54 -0.06 3.47 -11.60
N GLY A 55 1.07 2.89 -11.22
CA GLY A 55 2.38 3.09 -11.85
C GLY A 55 3.22 4.21 -11.24
N VAL A 56 2.69 4.95 -10.25
CA VAL A 56 3.43 5.97 -9.52
C VAL A 56 4.01 5.34 -8.24
N ARG A 57 5.34 5.29 -8.19
CA ARG A 57 6.06 4.76 -7.02
C ARG A 57 5.93 5.67 -5.81
N CYS A 58 5.71 5.06 -4.65
CA CYS A 58 5.82 5.75 -3.36
C CYS A 58 7.22 5.55 -2.76
N ILE A 59 7.95 6.65 -2.52
CA ILE A 59 9.33 6.65 -2.03
C ILE A 59 9.40 7.09 -0.56
N ASN A 60 10.58 7.01 0.05
CA ASN A 60 10.80 7.38 1.46
C ASN A 60 9.80 6.70 2.41
N LEU A 61 9.54 5.41 2.17
CA LEU A 61 8.61 4.63 2.95
C LEU A 61 9.05 4.55 4.41
N LYS A 62 8.10 4.76 5.32
CA LYS A 62 8.28 4.63 6.76
C LYS A 62 7.16 3.79 7.35
N VAL A 63 7.53 2.82 8.15
CA VAL A 63 6.61 2.08 9.02
C VAL A 63 6.32 2.97 10.23
N GLN A 64 5.09 3.50 10.32
CA GLN A 64 4.65 4.29 11.48
C GLN A 64 4.26 3.36 12.62
N THR A 65 3.42 2.37 12.30
CA THR A 65 2.99 1.33 13.22
C THR A 65 3.19 -0.02 12.54
N PRO A 66 4.01 -0.92 13.09
CA PRO A 66 4.26 -2.22 12.49
C PRO A 66 2.98 -2.96 12.14
N TYR A 67 2.95 -3.51 10.94
CA TYR A 67 1.86 -4.29 10.34
C TYR A 67 0.56 -3.52 10.04
N THR A 68 0.43 -2.25 10.42
CA THR A 68 -0.85 -1.53 10.28
C THR A 68 -0.78 -0.17 9.62
N THR A 69 0.32 0.57 9.72
CA THR A 69 0.37 1.95 9.22
C THR A 69 1.70 2.25 8.56
N LEU A 70 1.62 2.64 7.29
CA LEU A 70 2.75 3.07 6.47
C LEU A 70 2.56 4.52 6.06
N THR A 71 3.68 5.21 5.85
CA THR A 71 3.70 6.51 5.19
C THR A 71 4.76 6.52 4.10
N CYS A 72 4.51 7.23 3.02
CA CYS A 72 5.47 7.36 1.93
C CYS A 72 5.19 8.65 1.14
N VAL A 73 6.06 9.00 0.20
CA VAL A 73 5.97 10.21 -0.61
C VAL A 73 5.74 9.83 -2.06
N LEU A 74 4.65 10.31 -2.65
CA LEU A 74 4.37 10.12 -4.08
C LEU A 74 5.30 10.98 -4.92
N VAL A 75 5.83 10.40 -6.00
CA VAL A 75 6.64 11.12 -6.97
C VAL A 75 5.77 11.80 -8.04
N LYS A 76 6.41 12.59 -8.90
CA LYS A 76 5.74 13.24 -10.03
C LYS A 76 5.07 12.21 -10.94
N ASN A 77 3.81 12.46 -11.27
CA ASN A 77 3.04 11.86 -12.35
C ASN A 77 2.80 12.92 -13.44
N ASN A 78 2.85 12.56 -14.72
CA ASN A 78 2.59 13.55 -15.80
C ASN A 78 1.11 13.58 -16.25
N ALA A 79 0.25 12.82 -15.58
CA ALA A 79 -1.16 12.70 -15.92
C ALA A 79 -2.06 12.91 -14.70
N THR A 80 -3.16 13.61 -14.91
CA THR A 80 -4.32 13.56 -14.02
C THR A 80 -4.96 12.19 -14.14
N GLN A 81 -5.08 11.48 -13.02
CA GLN A 81 -5.55 10.10 -13.02
C GLN A 81 -6.13 9.73 -11.65
N THR A 82 -7.25 9.01 -11.63
CA THR A 82 -7.72 8.29 -10.45
C THR A 82 -7.36 6.82 -10.62
N THR A 83 -6.70 6.24 -9.63
CA THR A 83 -6.24 4.85 -9.70
C THR A 83 -6.20 4.22 -8.32
N GLY A 84 -6.18 2.89 -8.29
CA GLY A 84 -6.10 2.10 -7.07
C GLY A 84 -4.71 2.08 -6.46
N ILE A 85 -4.63 1.42 -5.31
CA ILE A 85 -3.38 1.23 -4.55
C ILE A 85 -2.99 -0.23 -4.55
N SER A 86 -1.72 -0.47 -4.82
CA SER A 86 -1.07 -1.77 -4.67
C SER A 86 -0.01 -1.70 -3.58
N VAL A 87 -0.04 -2.67 -2.66
CA VAL A 87 0.96 -2.81 -1.60
C VAL A 87 1.53 -4.21 -1.66
N THR A 88 2.85 -4.32 -1.64
CA THR A 88 3.56 -5.62 -1.61
C THR A 88 4.44 -5.69 -0.38
N VAL A 89 4.37 -6.81 0.35
CA VAL A 89 5.17 -7.12 1.54
C VAL A 89 5.76 -8.51 1.39
N ASN A 90 7.10 -8.64 1.34
CA ASN A 90 7.82 -9.92 1.26
C ASN A 90 7.26 -10.91 0.21
N ALA A 91 6.87 -10.40 -0.96
CA ALA A 91 6.24 -11.09 -2.09
C ALA A 91 4.72 -11.34 -2.04
N ASN A 92 3.99 -10.94 -0.98
CA ASN A 92 2.53 -10.94 -1.00
C ASN A 92 2.00 -9.56 -1.35
N SER A 93 0.95 -9.51 -2.17
CA SER A 93 0.43 -8.25 -2.68
C SER A 93 -1.06 -8.08 -2.40
N TYR A 94 -1.41 -6.84 -2.10
CA TYR A 94 -2.75 -6.28 -2.13
C TYR A 94 -2.88 -5.45 -3.40
N SER A 95 -4.04 -5.50 -4.04
CA SER A 95 -4.42 -4.57 -5.09
C SER A 95 -5.94 -4.40 -5.10
N ASP A 96 -6.42 -3.17 -4.92
CA ASP A 96 -7.81 -2.79 -5.16
C ASP A 96 -7.84 -1.55 -6.04
N LEU A 97 -8.64 -1.60 -7.10
CA LEU A 97 -8.81 -0.53 -8.08
C LEU A 97 -10.11 0.27 -7.89
N ASN A 98 -11.01 -0.22 -7.04
CA ASN A 98 -12.39 0.24 -7.01
C ASN A 98 -12.78 0.91 -5.68
N SER A 99 -12.32 0.39 -4.54
CA SER A 99 -12.78 0.88 -3.22
C SER A 99 -11.81 1.86 -2.59
N ILE A 100 -10.51 1.60 -2.71
CA ILE A 100 -9.44 2.43 -2.18
C ILE A 100 -8.67 3.03 -3.36
N TYR A 101 -8.72 4.35 -3.51
CA TYR A 101 -8.15 5.05 -4.65
C TYR A 101 -7.45 6.34 -4.25
N PHE A 102 -6.60 6.81 -5.16
CA PHE A 102 -5.97 8.12 -5.10
C PHE A 102 -6.15 8.85 -6.43
N THR A 103 -6.39 10.16 -6.37
CA THR A 103 -6.51 11.03 -7.55
C THR A 103 -5.32 11.98 -7.67
N PHE A 104 -4.52 11.83 -8.73
CA PHE A 104 -3.55 12.82 -9.19
C PHE A 104 -4.28 13.95 -9.91
N LYS A 105 -4.04 15.20 -9.52
CA LYS A 105 -4.64 16.40 -10.13
C LYS A 105 -3.72 17.60 -10.16
#